data_AF-A0A7W3SY86-F1
#
_entry.id   AF-A0A7W3SY86-F1
#
_cell.length_a   1.000
_cell.length_b   1.000
_cell.length_c   1.000
_cell.angle_alpha   90.00
_cell.angle_beta   90.00
_cell.angle_gamma   90.00
#
_symmetry.space_group_name_H-M   'P 1'
#
loop_
_entity.id
_entity.type
_entity.pdbx_description
1 polymer ?
#
loop_
_entity_poly.entity_id
_entity_poly.type
_entity_poly.pdbx_seq_one_letter_code
_entity_poly.pdbx_strand_id
1 'polypeptide(L)'
;MKKHVYFIIAIVTGAFLSLEGALYGKLGERVGELEANFYNFFMGAIISLIFLIFFGKGKISALSQFPKWNLIGGVLGVTYLVVIVIGIPLVGVGIAMITVVIGQMFASILIDHFGWFGIDKKEIGRKRISALILMIMALVFTMF
;
A
#
# COMPACT_ATOMS: atom_id res chain seq x y z
N MET A 1 -18.01 5.81 -12.50
CA MET A 1 -17.19 6.97 -12.08
C MET A 1 -16.40 7.47 -13.29
N LYS A 2 -16.36 8.78 -13.58
CA LYS A 2 -15.57 9.31 -14.72
C LYS A 2 -14.07 9.15 -14.40
N LYS A 3 -13.23 8.85 -15.41
CA LYS A 3 -11.78 8.58 -15.22
C LYS A 3 -11.04 9.70 -14.46
N HIS A 4 -11.36 10.97 -14.74
CA HIS A 4 -10.71 12.10 -14.07
C HIS A 4 -11.03 12.18 -12.57
N VAL A 5 -12.26 11.86 -12.17
CA VAL A 5 -12.67 11.84 -10.77
C VAL A 5 -11.91 10.77 -9.99
N TYR A 6 -11.66 9.61 -10.61
CA TYR A 6 -10.83 8.55 -10.02
C TYR A 6 -9.40 9.04 -9.74
N PHE A 7 -8.76 9.70 -10.70
CA PHE A 7 -7.39 10.19 -10.51
C PHE A 7 -7.28 11.19 -9.37
N ILE A 8 -8.24 12.11 -9.24
CA ILE A 8 -8.26 13.08 -8.13
C ILE A 8 -8.39 12.35 -6.79
N ILE A 9 -9.35 11.42 -6.68
CA ILE A 9 -9.55 10.64 -5.45
C ILE A 9 -8.29 9.82 -5.11
N ALA A 10 -7.66 9.21 -6.12
CA ALA A 10 -6.44 8.43 -5.93
C ALA A 10 -5.29 9.29 -5.42
N ILE A 11 -5.10 10.50 -5.94
CA ILE A 11 -4.10 11.46 -5.46
C ILE A 11 -4.35 11.84 -4.01
N VAL A 12 -5.60 12.18 -3.66
CA VAL A 12 -5.98 12.54 -2.30
C VAL A 12 -5.75 11.37 -1.33
N THR A 13 -6.13 10.16 -1.74
CA THR A 13 -5.95 8.96 -0.92
C THR A 13 -4.46 8.61 -0.77
N GLY A 14 -3.64 8.86 -1.79
CA GLY A 14 -2.19 8.74 -1.70
C GLY A 14 -1.57 9.67 -0.65
N ALA A 15 -2.11 10.89 -0.48
CA ALA A 15 -1.67 11.79 0.59
C ALA A 15 -1.96 11.23 1.99
N PHE A 16 -3.03 10.45 2.15
CA PHE A 16 -3.34 9.79 3.42
C PHE A 16 -2.29 8.74 3.80
N LEU A 17 -1.70 8.01 2.84
CA LEU A 17 -0.60 7.08 3.13
C LEU A 17 0.65 7.81 3.67
N SER A 18 0.96 8.99 3.13
CA SER A 18 2.05 9.82 3.64
C SER A 18 1.78 10.32 5.07
N LEU A 19 0.54 10.74 5.34
CA LEU A 19 0.12 11.16 6.68
C LEU A 19 0.13 10.00 7.67
N GLU A 20 -0.39 8.84 7.29
CA GLU A 20 -0.35 7.61 8.07
C GLU A 20 1.09 7.28 8.46
N GLY A 21 1.99 7.21 7.48
CA GLY A 21 3.40 6.97 7.75
C GLY A 21 4.01 7.98 8.72
N ALA A 22 3.76 9.29 8.53
CA ALA A 22 4.30 10.33 9.40
C ALA A 22 3.79 10.22 10.85
N LEU A 23 2.50 9.93 11.01
CA LEU A 23 1.87 9.76 12.33
C LEU A 23 2.41 8.51 13.03
N TYR A 24 2.45 7.38 12.31
CA TYR A 24 2.85 6.10 12.89
C TYR A 24 4.36 5.96 13.07
N GLY A 25 5.19 6.62 12.26
CA GLY A 25 6.63 6.73 12.53
C GLY A 25 6.88 7.41 13.88
N LYS A 26 6.24 8.56 14.13
CA LYS A 26 6.33 9.25 15.43
C LYS A 26 5.72 8.47 16.58
N LEU A 27 4.61 7.77 16.33
CA LEU A 27 3.99 6.93 17.34
C LEU A 27 4.93 5.78 17.70
N GLY A 28 5.53 5.12 16.71
CA GLY A 28 6.48 4.03 16.86
C GLY A 28 7.69 4.40 17.71
N GLU A 29 8.27 5.58 17.50
CA GLU A 29 9.36 6.11 18.35
C GLU A 29 8.98 6.23 19.83
N ARG A 30 7.68 6.43 20.14
CA ARG A 30 7.20 6.69 21.50
C ARG A 30 6.68 5.46 22.23
N VAL A 31 5.94 4.61 21.52
CA VAL A 31 5.22 3.46 22.13
C VAL A 31 5.73 2.11 21.67
N GLY A 32 6.65 2.08 20.70
CA GLY A 32 7.14 0.88 20.04
C GLY A 32 6.52 0.67 18.66
N GLU A 33 7.32 0.16 17.73
CA GLU A 33 6.98 0.02 16.31
C GLU A 33 5.87 -1.02 16.09
N LEU A 34 5.93 -2.13 16.83
CA LEU A 34 4.96 -3.22 16.75
C LEU A 34 3.64 -2.83 17.42
N GLU A 35 3.70 -2.08 18.52
CA GLU A 35 2.56 -1.55 19.26
C GLU A 35 1.81 -0.51 18.41
N ALA A 36 2.53 0.42 17.78
CA ALA A 36 1.95 1.39 16.85
C ALA A 36 1.27 0.71 15.66
N ASN A 37 1.93 -0.31 15.09
CA ASN A 37 1.38 -1.11 14.00
C ASN A 37 0.13 -1.90 14.43
N PHE A 38 0.16 -2.56 15.60
CA PHE A 38 -1.01 -3.26 16.16
C PHE A 38 -2.19 -2.30 16.35
N TYR A 39 -1.94 -1.13 16.93
CA TYR A 39 -2.98 -0.11 17.12
C TYR A 39 -3.61 0.32 15.79
N ASN A 40 -2.80 0.52 14.73
CA ASN A 40 -3.33 0.89 13.42
C ASN A 40 -4.28 -0.17 12.86
N PHE A 41 -3.84 -1.44 12.84
CA PHE A 41 -4.67 -2.52 12.31
C PHE A 41 -5.88 -2.81 13.19
N PHE A 42 -5.77 -2.64 14.51
CA PHE A 42 -6.90 -2.77 15.42
C PHE A 42 -7.96 -1.70 15.16
N MET A 43 -7.59 -0.42 15.08
CA MET A 43 -8.53 0.65 14.75
C MET A 43 -9.07 0.51 13.32
N GLY A 44 -8.22 0.14 12.36
CA GLY A 44 -8.63 -0.16 11.00
C GLY A 44 -9.67 -1.28 10.94
N ALA A 45 -9.53 -2.33 11.76
CA ALA A 45 -10.51 -3.41 11.86
C ALA A 45 -11.84 -2.94 12.46
N ILE A 46 -11.81 -2.12 13.53
CA ILE A 46 -13.03 -1.54 14.12
C ILE A 46 -13.77 -0.67 13.11
N ILE A 47 -13.08 0.26 12.46
CA ILE A 47 -13.68 1.17 11.48
C ILE A 47 -14.24 0.37 10.29
N SER A 48 -13.47 -0.61 9.80
CA SER A 48 -13.90 -1.49 8.71
C SER A 48 -15.12 -2.32 9.09
N LEU A 49 -15.21 -2.80 10.33
CA LEU A 49 -16.37 -3.52 10.84
C LEU A 49 -17.61 -2.64 10.90
N ILE A 50 -17.48 -1.39 11.36
CA ILE A 50 -18.58 -0.42 11.36
C ILE A 50 -19.08 -0.22 9.92
N PHE A 51 -18.19 0.03 8.97
CA PHE A 51 -18.58 0.17 7.56
C PHE A 51 -19.22 -1.09 6.99
N LEU A 52 -18.74 -2.27 7.39
CA LEU A 52 -19.32 -3.54 6.96
C LEU A 52 -20.75 -3.71 7.48
N ILE A 53 -21.04 -3.33 8.72
CA ILE A 53 -22.39 -3.44 9.30
C ILE A 53 -23.38 -2.50 8.60
N PHE A 54 -22.99 -1.26 8.34
CA PHE A 54 -23.90 -0.25 7.79
C PHE A 54 -23.99 -0.23 6.26
N PHE A 55 -22.91 -0.57 5.56
CA PHE A 55 -22.82 -0.46 4.09
C PHE A 55 -22.50 -1.78 3.39
N GLY A 56 -22.20 -2.85 4.14
CA GLY A 56 -21.87 -4.16 3.59
C GLY A 56 -23.06 -4.81 2.87
N LYS A 57 -22.83 -5.22 1.62
CA LYS A 57 -23.82 -5.95 0.80
C LYS A 57 -23.34 -7.35 0.38
N GLY A 58 -22.12 -7.72 0.77
CA GLY A 58 -21.48 -8.98 0.40
C GLY A 58 -21.78 -10.12 1.37
N LYS A 59 -21.19 -11.31 1.11
CA LYS A 59 -21.29 -12.49 1.98
C LYS A 59 -19.90 -12.84 2.51
N ILE A 60 -19.66 -12.62 3.81
CA ILE A 60 -18.38 -12.97 4.47
C ILE A 60 -18.11 -14.47 4.37
N SER A 61 -19.15 -15.30 4.42
CA SER A 61 -19.03 -16.76 4.27
C SER A 61 -18.41 -17.19 2.94
N ALA A 62 -18.44 -16.36 1.90
CA ALA A 62 -17.80 -16.67 0.63
C ALA A 62 -16.26 -16.66 0.71
N LEU A 63 -15.66 -16.07 1.76
CA LEU A 63 -14.20 -16.08 1.95
C LEU A 63 -13.63 -17.50 2.04
N SER A 64 -14.39 -18.47 2.55
CA SER A 64 -13.95 -19.87 2.63
C SER A 64 -13.85 -20.56 1.27
N GLN A 65 -14.42 -19.97 0.22
CA GLN A 65 -14.39 -20.52 -1.14
C GLN A 65 -13.15 -20.07 -1.92
N PHE A 66 -12.41 -19.07 -1.42
CA PHE A 66 -11.20 -18.58 -2.06
C PHE A 66 -9.97 -19.39 -1.62
N PRO A 67 -8.97 -19.56 -2.51
CA PRO A 67 -7.67 -20.09 -2.12
C PRO A 67 -7.09 -19.28 -0.96
N LYS A 68 -6.62 -19.95 0.09
CA LYS A 68 -6.09 -19.29 1.30
C LYS A 68 -4.95 -18.30 0.99
N TRP A 69 -4.21 -18.53 -0.08
CA TRP A 69 -3.18 -17.62 -0.58
C TRP A 69 -3.72 -16.24 -0.99
N ASN A 70 -4.99 -16.11 -1.38
CA ASN A 70 -5.60 -14.81 -1.66
C ASN A 70 -5.89 -14.00 -0.39
N LEU A 71 -5.87 -14.65 0.78
CA LEU A 71 -6.16 -14.03 2.08
C LEU A 71 -4.90 -13.50 2.78
N ILE A 72 -3.71 -13.62 2.18
CA ILE A 72 -2.45 -13.11 2.76
C ILE A 72 -2.36 -11.58 2.78
N GLY A 73 -3.31 -10.87 2.16
CA GLY A 73 -3.26 -9.42 2.03
C GLY A 73 -3.07 -8.70 3.36
N GLY A 74 -3.67 -9.22 4.44
CA GLY A 74 -3.46 -8.68 5.80
C GLY A 74 -2.01 -8.81 6.28
N VAL A 75 -1.35 -9.93 6.00
CA VAL A 75 0.07 -10.13 6.34
C VAL A 75 0.94 -9.16 5.57
N LEU A 76 0.68 -8.95 4.27
CA LEU A 76 1.43 -7.99 3.45
C LEU A 76 1.27 -6.56 3.98
N GLY A 77 0.05 -6.17 4.38
CA GLY A 77 -0.22 -4.85 4.96
C GLY A 77 0.50 -4.63 6.29
N VAL A 78 0.47 -5.62 7.18
CA VAL A 78 1.18 -5.57 8.47
C VAL A 78 2.68 -5.41 8.27
N THR A 79 3.28 -6.22 7.40
CA THR A 79 4.71 -6.13 7.10
C THR A 79 5.07 -4.78 6.48
N TYR A 80 4.24 -4.28 5.55
CA TYR A 80 4.43 -2.96 4.95
C TYR A 80 4.48 -1.86 6.01
N LEU A 81 3.52 -1.84 6.94
CA LEU A 81 3.43 -0.76 7.91
C LEU A 81 4.57 -0.81 8.92
N VAL A 82 4.99 -1.99 9.38
CA VAL A 82 6.18 -2.12 10.25
C VAL A 82 7.41 -1.49 9.58
N VAL A 83 7.67 -1.81 8.32
CA VAL A 83 8.79 -1.24 7.56
C VAL A 83 8.65 0.28 7.41
N ILE A 84 7.44 0.79 7.22
CA ILE A 84 7.17 2.24 7.14
C ILE A 84 7.44 2.94 8.48
N VAL A 85 6.96 2.37 9.58
CA VAL A 85 7.12 2.93 10.93
C VAL A 85 8.59 3.01 11.31
N ILE A 86 9.38 1.99 10.97
CA ILE A 86 10.83 1.98 11.15
C ILE A 86 11.52 2.94 10.17
N GLY A 87 11.12 2.93 8.90
CA GLY A 87 11.81 3.62 7.83
C GLY A 87 11.68 5.14 7.88
N ILE A 88 10.52 5.65 8.30
CA ILE A 88 10.26 7.10 8.27
C ILE A 88 11.16 7.91 9.20
N PRO A 89 11.41 7.51 10.46
CA PRO A 89 12.43 8.13 11.31
C PRO A 89 13.83 8.15 10.69
N LEU A 90 14.18 7.13 9.89
CA LEU A 90 15.53 6.96 9.34
C LEU A 90 15.79 7.80 8.09
N VAL A 91 14.82 7.86 7.17
CA VAL A 91 15.01 8.51 5.85
C VAL A 91 14.01 9.63 5.56
N GLY A 92 13.06 9.88 6.47
CA GLY A 92 11.98 10.84 6.27
C GLY A 92 10.84 10.30 5.39
N VAL A 93 9.69 10.98 5.47
CA VAL A 93 8.44 10.56 4.81
C VAL A 93 8.57 10.53 3.28
N GLY A 94 9.21 11.56 2.69
CA GLY A 94 9.32 11.68 1.24
C GLY A 94 10.09 10.51 0.60
N ILE A 95 11.29 10.23 1.12
CA ILE A 95 12.16 9.14 0.63
C ILE A 95 11.48 7.78 0.85
N ALA A 96 10.87 7.56 2.01
CA ALA A 96 10.14 6.33 2.30
C ALA A 96 9.00 6.08 1.29
N MET A 97 8.16 7.10 1.03
CA MET A 97 7.00 6.95 0.14
C MET A 97 7.40 6.75 -1.32
N ILE A 98 8.42 7.46 -1.83
CA ILE A 98 8.92 7.24 -3.20
C ILE A 98 9.45 5.80 -3.34
N THR A 99 10.20 5.31 -2.35
CA THR A 99 10.73 3.93 -2.34
C THR A 99 9.60 2.89 -2.38
N VAL A 100 8.53 3.10 -1.62
CA VAL A 100 7.34 2.25 -1.63
C VAL A 100 6.67 2.25 -3.02
N VAL A 101 6.49 3.43 -3.62
CA VAL A 101 5.85 3.55 -4.95
C VAL A 101 6.68 2.85 -6.02
N ILE A 102 8.02 2.90 -5.95
CA ILE A 102 8.91 2.14 -6.82
C ILE A 102 8.66 0.63 -6.65
N GLY A 103 8.62 0.14 -5.41
CA GLY A 103 8.33 -1.27 -5.12
C GLY A 103 6.95 -1.72 -5.63
N GLN A 104 5.92 -0.88 -5.45
CA GLN A 104 4.56 -1.12 -5.96
C GLN A 104 4.54 -1.20 -7.50
N MET A 105 5.25 -0.30 -8.19
CA MET A 105 5.34 -0.32 -9.65
C MET A 105 6.08 -1.57 -10.14
N PHE A 106 7.19 -1.94 -9.49
CA PHE A 106 7.93 -3.16 -9.81
C PHE A 106 7.07 -4.41 -9.63
N ALA A 107 6.42 -4.56 -8.48
CA ALA A 107 5.50 -5.67 -8.22
C ALA A 107 4.34 -5.71 -9.23
N SER A 108 3.78 -4.56 -9.60
CA SER A 108 2.72 -4.47 -10.61
C SER A 108 3.18 -4.98 -11.97
N ILE A 109 4.41 -4.69 -12.39
CA ILE A 109 4.98 -5.22 -13.64
C ILE A 109 5.08 -6.75 -13.59
N LEU A 110 5.57 -7.31 -12.48
CA LEU A 110 5.67 -8.77 -12.31
C LEU A 110 4.28 -9.44 -12.34
N ILE A 111 3.32 -8.89 -11.60
CA ILE A 111 1.94 -9.39 -11.54
C ILE A 111 1.33 -9.42 -12.94
N ASP A 112 1.41 -8.29 -13.66
CA ASP A 112 0.83 -8.17 -15.00
C ASP A 112 1.54 -9.07 -16.03
N HIS A 113 2.86 -9.23 -15.93
CA HIS A 113 3.64 -10.04 -16.86
C HIS A 113 3.38 -11.55 -16.68
N PHE A 114 3.40 -12.02 -15.44
CA PHE A 114 3.19 -13.43 -15.13
C PHE A 114 1.69 -13.80 -15.08
N GLY A 115 0.79 -12.83 -15.07
CA GLY A 115 -0.65 -13.06 -14.92
C GLY A 115 -0.99 -13.63 -13.55
N TRP A 116 -0.26 -13.20 -12.51
CA TRP A 116 -0.53 -13.64 -11.15
C TRP A 116 -1.97 -13.29 -10.76
N PHE A 117 -2.59 -14.14 -9.93
CA PHE A 117 -3.96 -13.98 -9.45
C PHE A 117 -5.06 -14.09 -10.52
N GLY A 118 -4.76 -14.72 -11.66
CA GLY A 118 -5.72 -14.92 -12.75
C GLY A 118 -6.00 -13.66 -13.56
N ILE A 119 -5.10 -12.67 -13.49
CA ILE A 119 -5.17 -11.45 -14.27
C ILE A 119 -4.67 -11.75 -15.69
N ASP A 120 -5.32 -11.15 -16.70
CA ASP A 120 -4.88 -11.25 -18.09
C ASP A 120 -3.43 -10.79 -18.23
N LYS A 121 -2.58 -11.67 -18.78
CA LYS A 121 -1.18 -11.37 -19.03
C LYS A 121 -1.07 -10.16 -19.95
N LYS A 122 -0.32 -9.16 -19.51
CA LYS A 122 0.01 -7.99 -20.32
C LYS A 122 1.48 -8.01 -20.65
N GLU A 123 1.79 -7.71 -21.90
CA GLU A 123 3.18 -7.50 -22.29
C GLU A 123 3.79 -6.34 -21.52
N ILE A 124 5.05 -6.49 -21.12
CA ILE A 124 5.80 -5.42 -20.47
C ILE A 124 6.09 -4.35 -21.53
N GLY A 125 5.22 -3.34 -21.58
CA GLY A 125 5.44 -2.19 -22.45
C GLY A 125 6.66 -1.39 -22.02
N ARG A 126 7.52 -0.99 -22.98
CA ARG A 126 8.71 -0.14 -22.77
C ARG A 126 8.43 1.11 -21.93
N LYS A 127 7.22 1.67 -22.01
CA LYS A 127 6.77 2.84 -21.24
C LYS A 127 6.72 2.61 -19.72
N ARG A 128 6.44 1.38 -19.25
CA ARG A 128 6.40 1.07 -17.81
C ARG A 128 7.80 0.93 -17.24
N ILE A 129 8.71 0.33 -18.03
CA ILE A 129 10.14 0.27 -17.67
C ILE A 129 10.70 1.69 -17.58
N SER A 130 10.43 2.55 -18.57
CA SER A 130 10.87 3.95 -18.50
C SER A 130 10.27 4.71 -17.31
N ALA A 131 9.00 4.45 -16.96
CA ALA A 131 8.39 5.03 -15.77
C ALA A 131 9.10 4.60 -14.48
N LEU A 132 9.45 3.32 -14.35
CA LEU A 132 10.22 2.81 -13.21
C LEU A 132 11.60 3.49 -13.11
N ILE A 133 12.31 3.64 -14.24
CA ILE A 133 13.60 4.34 -14.29
C ILE A 133 13.45 5.80 -13.84
N LEU A 134 12.40 6.50 -14.31
CA LEU A 134 12.11 7.88 -13.90
C LEU A 134 11.84 8.00 -12.39
N MET A 135 11.13 7.04 -11.79
CA MET A 135 10.89 7.02 -10.36
C MET A 135 12.19 6.79 -9.56
N ILE A 136 13.06 5.89 -10.03
CA ILE A 136 14.37 5.67 -9.41
C ILE A 136 15.23 6.94 -9.49
N MET A 137 15.24 7.63 -10.63
CA MET A 137 15.93 8.92 -10.74
C MET A 137 15.36 9.94 -9.76
N ALA A 138 14.03 10.03 -9.63
CA ALA A 138 13.38 10.91 -8.65
C ALA A 138 13.79 10.58 -7.21
N LEU A 139 13.91 9.30 -6.85
CA LEU A 139 14.41 8.87 -5.54
C LEU A 139 15.84 9.36 -5.31
N VAL A 140 16.73 9.12 -6.28
CA VAL A 140 18.14 9.55 -6.21
C VAL A 140 18.23 11.06 -6.03
N PHE A 141 17.46 11.85 -6.79
CA PHE A 141 17.41 13.30 -6.63
C PHE A 141 16.88 13.77 -5.27
N THR A 142 16.02 12.99 -4.62
CA THR A 142 15.44 13.34 -3.30
C THR A 142 16.40 13.01 -2.15
N MET A 143 17.38 12.13 -2.38
CA MET A 143 18.38 11.74 -1.37
C MET A 143 19.52 12.76 -1.20
N PHE A 144 19.68 13.68 -2.15
CA PHE A 144 20.69 14.75 -2.14
C PHE A 144 20.07 16.10 -1.82
#